data_AF-A0A498HB52-F1
#
_entry.id   AF-A0A498HB52-F1
#
_cell.length_a   1.000
_cell.length_b   1.000
_cell.length_c   1.000
_cell.angle_alpha   90.00
_cell.angle_beta   90.00
_cell.angle_gamma   90.00
#
_symmetry.space_group_name_H-M   'P 1'
#
loop_
_entity.id
_entity.type
_entity.pdbx_description
1 polymer ?
#
loop_
_entity_poly.entity_id
_entity_poly.type
_entity_poly.pdbx_seq_one_letter_code
_entity_poly.pdbx_strand_id
1 'polypeptide(L)'
;MDRNHANESSSTKVERRVVEKNRRNRMKLLYSNLYSLLPKQTFKEPLSQTDQIDEAINYIKSQESKLQKLKEKKESLMRTRKRSYATACVNVESTRSARAPHIKIHEIDSTLEVVLISGLENHQFMFYDIIRLLDEEHANVVHANFSTLGDSTFHIVRAEVRKTS
;
A
#
# COMPACT_ATOMS: atom_id res chain seq x y z
N MET A 1 -17.17 -55.74 46.51
CA MET A 1 -17.26 -55.66 45.03
C MET A 1 -16.53 -54.39 44.57
N ASP A 2 -15.21 -54.31 44.77
CA ASP A 2 -14.54 -52.98 44.89
C ASP A 2 -13.50 -52.67 43.80
N ARG A 3 -13.41 -53.48 42.74
CA ARG A 3 -12.41 -53.29 41.69
C ARG A 3 -12.78 -52.25 40.62
N ASN A 4 -14.07 -51.97 40.41
CA ASN A 4 -14.50 -51.13 39.27
C ASN A 4 -14.33 -49.63 39.51
N HIS A 5 -14.48 -49.15 40.75
CA HIS A 5 -14.45 -47.71 41.05
C HIS A 5 -13.04 -47.10 40.99
N ALA A 6 -12.01 -47.91 41.31
CA ALA A 6 -10.61 -47.48 41.17
C ALA A 6 -10.21 -47.30 39.70
N ASN A 7 -10.75 -48.11 38.79
CA ASN A 7 -10.39 -48.09 37.37
C ASN A 7 -10.93 -46.84 36.64
N GLU A 8 -12.17 -46.44 36.95
CA GLU A 8 -12.81 -45.20 36.49
C GLU A 8 -12.03 -43.94 36.92
N SER A 9 -11.56 -43.92 38.18
CA SER A 9 -10.74 -42.83 38.71
C SER A 9 -9.38 -42.68 38.01
N SER A 10 -8.84 -43.79 37.48
CA SER A 10 -7.58 -43.80 36.74
C SER A 10 -7.77 -43.31 35.30
N SER A 11 -8.87 -43.70 34.65
CA SER A 11 -9.24 -43.27 33.30
C SER A 11 -9.43 -41.75 33.24
N THR A 12 -10.21 -41.18 34.17
CA THR A 12 -10.43 -39.73 34.26
C THR A 12 -9.15 -38.94 34.56
N LYS A 13 -8.17 -39.52 35.25
CA LYS A 13 -6.84 -38.91 35.44
C LYS A 13 -6.03 -38.91 34.14
N VAL A 14 -6.12 -39.99 33.36
CA VAL A 14 -5.45 -40.09 32.05
C VAL A 14 -6.06 -39.10 31.06
N GLU A 15 -7.40 -39.01 30.98
CA GLU A 15 -8.09 -38.03 30.14
C GLU A 15 -7.69 -36.59 30.48
N ARG A 16 -7.69 -36.23 31.77
CA ARG A 16 -7.23 -34.91 32.21
C ARG A 16 -5.80 -34.61 31.79
N ARG A 17 -4.89 -35.59 31.88
CA ARG A 17 -3.49 -35.44 31.42
C ARG A 17 -3.41 -35.22 29.92
N VAL A 18 -4.23 -35.91 29.12
CA VAL A 18 -4.27 -35.75 27.66
C VAL A 18 -4.82 -34.39 27.26
N VAL A 19 -5.93 -33.96 27.86
CA VAL A 19 -6.54 -32.64 27.61
C VAL A 19 -5.54 -31.52 27.91
N GLU A 20 -4.90 -31.59 29.06
CA GLU A 20 -3.92 -30.57 29.47
C GLU A 20 -2.64 -30.61 28.60
N LYS A 21 -2.21 -31.79 28.13
CA LYS A 21 -1.13 -31.91 27.14
C LYS A 21 -1.51 -31.25 25.82
N ASN A 22 -2.72 -31.51 25.32
CA ASN A 22 -3.22 -30.88 24.09
C ASN A 22 -3.31 -29.37 24.22
N ARG A 23 -3.78 -28.86 25.38
CA ARG A 23 -3.81 -27.43 25.68
C ARG A 23 -2.42 -26.80 25.61
N ARG A 24 -1.40 -27.42 26.21
CA ARG A 24 0.00 -26.94 26.15
C ARG A 24 0.59 -26.99 24.73
N ASN A 25 0.32 -28.05 23.99
CA ASN A 25 0.78 -28.17 22.59
C ASN A 25 0.17 -27.08 21.72
N ARG A 26 -1.14 -26.81 21.89
CA ARG A 26 -1.81 -25.70 21.20
C ARG A 26 -1.18 -24.36 21.54
N MET A 27 -0.89 -24.12 22.82
CA MET A 27 -0.24 -22.88 23.24
C MET A 27 1.17 -22.72 22.62
N LYS A 28 1.97 -23.80 22.61
CA LYS A 28 3.30 -23.81 21.99
C LYS A 28 3.25 -23.49 20.49
N LEU A 29 2.25 -24.03 19.78
CA LEU A 29 2.03 -23.74 18.37
C LEU A 29 1.70 -22.26 18.13
N LEU A 30 0.81 -21.68 18.94
CA LEU A 30 0.44 -20.27 18.84
C LEU A 30 1.65 -19.34 19.03
N TYR A 31 2.49 -19.64 20.02
CA TYR A 31 3.74 -18.89 20.22
C TYR A 31 4.67 -18.99 19.02
N SER A 32 4.90 -20.20 18.51
CA SER A 32 5.72 -20.40 17.30
C SER A 32 5.20 -19.59 16.10
N ASN A 33 3.88 -19.57 15.90
CA ASN A 33 3.27 -18.79 14.83
C ASN A 33 3.46 -17.29 15.06
N LEU A 34 3.22 -16.80 16.27
CA LEU A 34 3.41 -15.39 16.61
C LEU A 34 4.84 -14.95 16.32
N TYR A 35 5.83 -15.68 16.82
CA TYR A 35 7.25 -15.31 16.68
C TYR A 35 7.74 -15.42 15.24
N SER A 36 7.15 -16.28 14.41
CA SER A 36 7.45 -16.36 12.98
C SER A 36 7.04 -15.11 12.18
N LEU A 37 6.09 -14.32 12.71
CA LEU A 37 5.62 -13.08 12.09
C LEU A 37 6.44 -11.86 12.51
N LEU A 38 7.28 -12.01 13.53
CA LEU A 38 8.16 -10.94 13.98
C LEU A 38 9.39 -10.85 13.06
N PRO A 39 9.99 -9.65 12.94
CA PRO A 39 11.29 -9.50 12.29
C PRO A 39 12.27 -10.49 12.92
N LYS A 40 13.17 -11.06 12.11
CA LYS A 40 14.23 -11.95 12.63
C LYS A 40 15.12 -11.16 13.58
N GLN A 41 14.79 -11.16 14.86
CA GLN A 41 15.66 -10.60 15.86
C GLN A 41 16.84 -11.56 16.05
N THR A 42 18.03 -11.03 15.80
CA THR A 42 19.27 -11.65 16.25
C THR A 42 19.40 -11.42 17.75
N PHE A 43 18.66 -12.17 18.56
CA PHE A 43 18.86 -12.13 20.00
C PHE A 43 20.21 -12.76 20.32
N LYS A 44 21.02 -12.06 21.12
CA LYS A 44 22.28 -12.59 21.64
C LYS A 44 22.05 -13.61 22.76
N GLU A 45 20.86 -13.63 23.37
CA GLU A 45 20.44 -14.56 24.42
C GLU A 45 18.99 -15.03 24.22
N PRO A 46 18.65 -16.26 24.64
CA PRO A 46 17.29 -16.77 24.57
C PRO A 46 16.36 -15.99 25.51
N LEU A 47 15.46 -15.18 24.95
CA LEU A 47 14.46 -14.42 25.69
C LEU A 47 13.46 -15.33 26.40
N SER A 48 12.93 -14.86 27.54
CA SER A 48 11.82 -15.54 28.21
C SER A 48 10.54 -15.45 27.35
N GLN A 49 9.59 -16.36 27.59
CA GLN A 49 8.32 -16.38 26.85
C GLN A 49 7.53 -15.07 27.03
N THR A 50 7.64 -14.43 28.20
CA THR A 50 6.98 -13.14 28.48
C THR A 50 7.63 -12.01 27.69
N ASP A 51 8.97 -11.94 27.67
CA ASP A 51 9.69 -10.88 26.95
C ASP A 51 9.40 -10.93 25.45
N GLN A 52 9.31 -12.15 24.88
CA GLN A 52 8.97 -12.32 23.46
C GLN A 52 7.53 -11.88 23.16
N ILE A 53 6.60 -12.00 24.12
CA ILE A 53 5.23 -11.48 23.97
C ILE A 53 5.24 -9.95 24.01
N ASP A 54 5.97 -9.36 24.96
CA ASP A 54 6.10 -7.90 25.08
C ASP A 54 6.73 -7.28 23.83
N GLU A 55 7.69 -7.96 23.23
CA GLU A 55 8.27 -7.57 21.96
C GLU A 55 7.27 -7.64 20.80
N ALA A 56 6.44 -8.68 20.75
CA ALA A 56 5.36 -8.76 19.77
C ALA A 56 4.38 -7.59 19.92
N ILE A 57 4.02 -7.23 21.16
CA ILE A 57 3.17 -6.07 21.47
C ILE A 57 3.82 -4.77 20.99
N ASN A 58 5.10 -4.58 21.28
CA ASN A 58 5.85 -3.40 20.86
C ASN A 58 5.97 -3.32 19.34
N TYR A 59 6.16 -4.45 18.66
CA TYR A 59 6.22 -4.52 17.22
C TYR A 59 4.88 -4.09 16.59
N ILE A 60 3.75 -4.61 17.07
CA ILE A 60 2.41 -4.21 16.59
C ILE A 60 2.23 -2.69 16.72
N LYS A 61 2.50 -2.13 17.91
CA LYS A 61 2.41 -0.67 18.15
C LYS A 61 3.29 0.13 17.19
N SER A 62 4.51 -0.36 16.90
CA SER A 62 5.42 0.30 15.97
C SER A 62 4.87 0.31 14.53
N GLN A 63 4.24 -0.78 14.10
CA GLN A 63 3.63 -0.88 12.77
C GLN A 63 2.41 0.02 12.65
N GLU A 64 1.56 0.08 13.67
CA GLU A 64 0.41 0.99 13.72
C GLU A 64 0.86 2.47 13.60
N SER A 65 1.88 2.87 14.36
CA SER A 65 2.46 4.21 14.27
C SER A 65 3.02 4.51 12.88
N LYS A 66 3.72 3.55 12.27
CA LYS A 66 4.27 3.68 10.92
C LYS A 66 3.17 3.84 9.88
N LEU A 67 2.09 3.06 9.98
CA LEU A 67 0.92 3.17 9.10
C LEU A 67 0.26 4.55 9.22
N GLN A 68 0.09 5.05 10.45
CA GLN A 68 -0.48 6.38 10.68
C GLN A 68 0.38 7.48 10.05
N LYS A 69 1.71 7.44 10.25
CA LYS A 69 2.64 8.41 9.62
C LYS A 69 2.60 8.36 8.09
N LEU A 70 2.52 7.15 7.51
CA LEU A 70 2.39 7.00 6.05
C LEU A 70 1.06 7.55 5.53
N LYS A 71 -0.03 7.35 6.27
CA LYS A 71 -1.34 7.91 5.93
C LYS A 71 -1.33 9.44 5.99
N GLU A 72 -0.75 10.02 7.04
CA GLU A 72 -0.58 11.47 7.17
C GLU A 72 0.29 12.05 6.06
N LYS A 73 1.40 11.37 5.70
CA LYS A 73 2.26 11.78 4.58
C LYS A 73 1.53 11.71 3.23
N LYS A 74 0.72 10.68 3.01
CA LYS A 74 -0.13 10.59 1.81
C LYS A 74 -1.09 11.76 1.74
N GLU A 75 -1.81 12.05 2.84
CA GLU A 75 -2.76 13.15 2.91
C GLU A 75 -2.10 14.52 2.73
N SER A 76 -0.90 14.74 3.31
CA SER A 76 -0.19 16.02 3.15
C SER A 76 0.25 16.23 1.69
N LEU A 77 0.78 15.21 1.02
CA LEU A 77 1.12 15.27 -0.40
C LEU A 77 -0.11 15.53 -1.28
N MET A 78 -1.24 14.88 -0.99
CA MET A 78 -2.50 15.09 -1.69
C MET A 78 -3.08 16.51 -1.45
N ARG A 79 -2.91 17.08 -0.26
CA ARG A 79 -3.31 18.47 0.04
C ARG A 79 -2.42 19.49 -0.66
N THR A 80 -1.10 19.27 -0.70
CA THR A 80 -0.17 20.12 -1.46
C THR A 80 -0.55 20.11 -2.94
N ARG A 81 -0.90 18.93 -3.48
CA ARG A 81 -1.46 18.80 -4.83
C ARG A 81 -2.75 19.61 -5.01
N LYS A 82 -3.73 19.52 -4.10
CA LYS A 82 -4.97 20.32 -4.21
C LYS A 82 -4.73 21.83 -4.13
N ARG A 83 -3.79 22.27 -3.29
CA ARG A 83 -3.40 23.70 -3.22
C ARG A 83 -2.70 24.15 -4.49
N SER A 84 -1.79 23.38 -5.08
CA SER A 84 -1.15 23.76 -6.34
C SER A 84 -2.15 23.93 -7.49
N TYR A 85 -3.24 23.14 -7.51
CA TYR A 85 -4.35 23.39 -8.43
C TYR A 85 -5.14 24.65 -8.07
N ALA A 86 -5.49 24.87 -6.80
CA ALA A 86 -6.27 26.04 -6.38
C ALA A 86 -5.51 27.38 -6.54
N THR A 87 -4.20 27.44 -6.25
CA THR A 87 -3.41 28.67 -6.41
C THR A 87 -3.15 29.00 -7.88
N ALA A 88 -3.14 28.00 -8.78
CA ALA A 88 -3.12 28.24 -10.22
C ALA A 88 -4.42 28.90 -10.72
N CYS A 89 -5.54 28.74 -10.01
CA CYS A 89 -6.82 29.38 -10.35
C CYS A 89 -6.96 30.81 -9.81
N VAL A 90 -6.22 31.18 -8.75
CA VAL A 90 -6.48 32.42 -7.97
C VAL A 90 -5.45 33.52 -8.23
N ASN A 91 -4.26 33.21 -8.76
CA ASN A 91 -3.30 34.24 -9.18
C ASN A 91 -3.53 34.65 -10.65
N VAL A 92 -4.72 35.11 -10.98
CA VAL A 92 -5.01 35.84 -12.24
C VAL A 92 -4.82 37.34 -11.97
N GLU A 93 -3.66 37.75 -11.47
CA GLU A 93 -3.28 39.17 -11.42
C GLU A 93 -1.82 39.35 -11.03
N SER A 94 -0.89 38.83 -11.85
CA SER A 94 0.31 39.57 -12.29
C SER A 94 1.38 38.63 -12.87
N THR A 95 1.78 38.98 -14.09
CA THR A 95 2.99 38.58 -14.83
C THR A 95 3.01 37.19 -15.49
N ARG A 96 2.97 37.24 -16.83
CA ARG A 96 3.07 36.18 -17.85
C ARG A 96 1.80 35.32 -17.97
N SER A 97 1.12 35.51 -19.11
CA SER A 97 0.00 34.69 -19.57
C SER A 97 0.30 33.20 -19.36
N ALA A 98 -0.26 32.59 -18.32
CA ALA A 98 -0.24 31.15 -18.14
C ALA A 98 -1.07 30.55 -19.28
N ARG A 99 -0.40 30.12 -20.35
CA ARG A 99 -1.04 29.51 -21.50
C ARG A 99 -1.81 28.28 -21.03
N ALA A 100 -3.11 28.25 -21.29
CA ALA A 100 -3.94 27.10 -20.92
C ALA A 100 -3.35 25.80 -21.50
N PRO A 101 -3.36 24.69 -20.74
CA PRO A 101 -2.87 23.42 -21.24
C PRO A 101 -3.69 23.00 -22.46
N HIS A 102 -3.00 22.52 -23.49
CA HIS A 102 -3.60 22.05 -24.74
C HIS A 102 -3.46 20.54 -24.82
N ILE A 103 -4.57 19.85 -25.04
CA ILE A 103 -4.61 18.38 -25.13
C ILE A 103 -5.06 18.00 -26.54
N LYS A 104 -4.34 17.07 -27.17
CA LYS A 104 -4.74 16.38 -28.39
C LYS A 104 -4.79 14.90 -28.14
N ILE A 105 -5.81 14.25 -28.69
CA ILE A 105 -6.01 12.81 -28.61
C ILE A 105 -6.07 12.29 -30.03
N HIS A 106 -5.21 11.33 -30.35
CA HIS A 106 -5.20 10.63 -31.63
C HIS A 106 -5.48 9.16 -31.37
N GLU A 107 -6.46 8.60 -32.06
CA GLU A 107 -6.74 7.18 -32.06
C GLU A 107 -6.30 6.61 -33.40
N ILE A 108 -5.40 5.63 -33.36
CA ILE A 108 -4.91 4.91 -34.53
C ILE A 108 -5.04 3.42 -34.22
N ASP A 109 -5.96 2.75 -34.92
CA ASP A 109 -6.29 1.34 -34.74
C ASP A 109 -6.73 0.96 -33.31
N SER A 110 -5.81 0.35 -32.54
CA SER A 110 -6.04 -0.06 -31.14
C SER A 110 -5.14 0.72 -30.18
N THR A 111 -4.49 1.77 -30.67
CA THR A 111 -3.55 2.60 -29.94
C THR A 111 -4.12 4.01 -29.79
N LEU A 112 -4.22 4.45 -28.54
CA LEU A 112 -4.59 5.79 -28.15
C LEU A 112 -3.32 6.58 -27.82
N GLU A 113 -3.07 7.68 -28.53
CA GLU A 113 -2.00 8.63 -28.26
C GLU A 113 -2.58 9.94 -27.69
N VAL A 114 -2.18 10.27 -26.46
CA VAL A 114 -2.53 11.51 -25.78
C VAL A 114 -1.31 12.42 -25.78
N VAL A 115 -1.45 13.59 -26.38
CA VAL A 115 -0.44 14.65 -26.40
C VAL A 115 -0.93 15.82 -25.56
N LEU A 116 -0.24 16.10 -24.45
CA LEU A 116 -0.50 17.26 -23.59
C LEU A 116 0.63 18.26 -23.75
N ILE A 117 0.28 19.52 -24.01
CA ILE A 117 1.20 20.66 -24.05
C ILE A 117 0.81 21.59 -22.92
N SER A 118 1.71 21.82 -21.97
CA SER A 118 1.46 22.71 -20.83
C SER A 118 2.63 23.67 -20.61
N GLY A 119 2.46 24.67 -19.73
CA GLY A 119 3.58 25.45 -19.22
C GLY A 119 4.55 24.65 -18.35
N LEU A 120 5.54 25.32 -17.77
CA LEU A 120 6.49 24.70 -16.82
C LEU A 120 5.86 24.40 -15.45
N GLU A 121 4.79 25.11 -15.09
CA GLU A 121 4.10 24.92 -13.82
C GLU A 121 3.08 23.79 -13.90
N ASN A 122 3.01 22.96 -12.85
CA ASN A 122 1.99 21.93 -12.64
C ASN A 122 1.84 20.84 -13.74
N HIS A 123 2.76 20.78 -14.71
CA HIS A 123 2.76 19.82 -15.84
C HIS A 123 2.87 18.36 -15.40
N GLN A 124 3.69 18.10 -14.38
CA GLN A 124 3.91 16.75 -13.84
C GLN A 124 2.61 16.13 -13.30
N PHE A 125 1.72 16.92 -12.68
CA PHE A 125 0.47 16.38 -12.13
C PHE A 125 -0.53 16.01 -13.23
N MET A 126 -0.65 16.83 -14.28
CA MET A 126 -1.52 16.53 -15.42
C MET A 126 -1.06 15.29 -16.18
N PHE A 127 0.27 15.11 -16.31
CA PHE A 127 0.84 13.90 -16.91
C PHE A 127 0.48 12.62 -16.16
N TYR A 128 0.62 12.62 -14.83
CA TYR A 128 0.22 11.47 -14.01
C TYR A 128 -1.29 11.24 -13.99
N ASP A 129 -2.11 12.30 -14.10
CA ASP A 129 -3.55 12.16 -14.22
C ASP A 129 -3.97 11.46 -15.51
N ILE A 130 -3.32 11.77 -16.62
CA ILE A 130 -3.55 11.06 -17.90
C ILE A 130 -3.22 9.58 -17.75
N ILE A 131 -2.05 9.25 -17.19
CA ILE A 131 -1.64 7.84 -17.01
C ILE A 131 -2.62 7.09 -16.10
N ARG A 132 -3.04 7.72 -15.00
CA ARG A 132 -4.00 7.12 -14.07
C ARG A 132 -5.37 6.91 -14.70
N LEU A 133 -5.87 7.89 -15.45
CA LEU A 133 -7.16 7.78 -16.15
C LEU A 133 -7.13 6.63 -17.16
N LEU A 134 -6.02 6.46 -17.88
CA LEU A 134 -5.84 5.36 -18.82
C LEU A 134 -5.86 3.99 -18.12
N ASP A 135 -5.23 3.88 -16.94
CA ASP A 135 -5.27 2.67 -16.12
C ASP A 135 -6.69 2.35 -15.61
N GLU A 136 -7.41 3.38 -15.15
CA GLU A 136 -8.82 3.28 -14.72
C GLU A 136 -9.74 2.80 -15.85
N GLU A 137 -9.49 3.22 -17.10
CA GLU A 137 -10.21 2.81 -18.31
C GLU A 137 -9.65 1.53 -18.97
N HIS A 138 -8.79 0.79 -18.27
CA HIS A 138 -8.18 -0.47 -18.74
C HIS A 138 -7.38 -0.35 -20.05
N ALA A 139 -6.86 0.84 -20.36
CA ALA A 139 -5.95 1.08 -21.47
C ALA A 139 -4.50 0.85 -21.01
N ASN A 140 -3.83 -0.12 -21.63
CA ASN A 140 -2.48 -0.50 -21.24
C ASN A 140 -1.45 0.52 -21.75
N VAL A 141 -0.85 1.31 -20.86
CA VAL A 141 0.16 2.30 -21.24
C VAL A 141 1.44 1.62 -21.69
N VAL A 142 1.76 1.71 -22.99
CA VAL A 142 2.94 1.08 -23.61
C VAL A 142 4.12 2.04 -23.74
N HIS A 143 3.86 3.34 -23.82
CA HIS A 143 4.90 4.35 -23.93
C HIS A 143 4.46 5.66 -23.28
N ALA A 144 5.33 6.25 -22.47
CA ALA A 144 5.10 7.54 -21.85
C ALA A 144 6.41 8.33 -21.84
N ASN A 145 6.39 9.55 -22.38
CA ASN A 145 7.56 10.40 -22.45
C ASN A 145 7.17 11.87 -22.26
N PHE A 146 8.14 12.69 -21.87
CA PHE A 146 7.99 14.13 -21.83
C PHE A 146 9.27 14.83 -22.29
N SER A 147 9.11 16.03 -22.82
CA SER A 147 10.22 16.91 -23.21
C SER A 147 9.87 18.35 -22.96
N THR A 148 10.84 19.16 -22.56
CA THR A 148 10.68 20.60 -22.38
C THR A 148 11.29 21.35 -23.56
N LEU A 149 10.60 22.36 -24.06
CA LEU A 149 11.08 23.26 -25.10
C LEU A 149 10.64 24.69 -24.76
N GLY A 150 11.62 25.52 -24.39
CA GLY A 150 11.36 26.88 -23.91
C GLY A 150 10.47 26.87 -22.66
N ASP A 151 9.40 27.66 -22.69
CA ASP A 151 8.43 27.79 -21.60
C ASP A 151 7.31 26.73 -21.65
N SER A 152 7.46 25.67 -22.46
CA SER A 152 6.45 24.63 -22.67
C SER A 152 6.98 23.22 -22.39
N THR A 153 6.14 22.38 -21.82
CA THR A 153 6.36 20.95 -21.63
C THR A 153 5.41 20.17 -22.52
N PHE A 154 5.98 19.22 -23.25
CA PHE A 154 5.27 18.29 -24.14
C PHE A 154 5.25 16.92 -23.46
N HIS A 155 4.07 16.37 -23.33
CA HIS A 155 3.81 15.05 -22.77
C HIS A 155 3.19 14.19 -23.84
N ILE A 156 3.69 12.96 -24.01
CA ILE A 156 3.18 11.99 -24.96
C ILE A 156 2.95 10.69 -24.20
N VAL A 157 1.70 10.23 -24.17
CA VAL A 157 1.31 8.94 -23.59
C VAL A 157 0.64 8.11 -24.68
N ARG A 158 1.11 6.89 -24.89
CA ARG A 158 0.52 5.91 -25.81
C ARG A 158 0.03 4.72 -25.00
N ALA A 159 -1.21 4.35 -25.22
CA ALA A 159 -1.84 3.21 -24.59
C ALA A 159 -2.52 2.33 -25.63
N GLU A 160 -2.53 1.02 -25.38
CA GLU A 160 -3.26 0.04 -26.18
C GLU A 160 -4.60 -0.27 -25.51
N VAL A 161 -5.69 -0.15 -26.27
CA VAL A 161 -7.03 -0.50 -25.83
C VAL A 161 -7.28 -1.96 -26.15
N ARG A 162 -7.70 -2.74 -25.15
CA ARG A 162 -8.10 -4.13 -25.38
C ARG A 162 -9.38 -4.14 -26.22
N LYS A 163 -9.32 -4.69 -27.44
CA LYS A 163 -10.52 -5.01 -28.20
C LYS A 163 -11.27 -6.12 -27.49
N THR A 164 -12.36 -5.78 -26.80
CA THR A 164 -13.39 -6.76 -26.44
C THR A 164 -14.01 -7.25 -27.75
N SER A 165 -13.67 -8.49 -28.14
CA SER A 165 -14.34 -9.22 -29.22
C SER A 165 -15.66 -9.82 -28.74
#